data_AF-J3QW35-F1
#
_entry.id   AF-J3QW35-F1
#
_cell.length_a   1.000
_cell.length_b   1.000
_cell.length_c   1.000
_cell.angle_alpha   90.00
_cell.angle_beta   90.00
_cell.angle_gamma   90.00
#
_symmetry.space_group_name_H-M   'P 1'
#
loop_
_entity.id
_entity.type
_entity.pdbx_description
1 polymer ?
#
loop_
_entity_poly.entity_id
_entity_poly.type
_entity_poly.pdbx_seq_one_letter_code
_entity_poly.pdbx_strand_id
1 'polypeptide(L)'
;DKIPDFVVPGKCASVTRNKLWAEQTPNRNMYAGVWYQFALTNNPYQLIEKCVRNEYSFDGEQFVITSTGIAYDGNLLKRNGKLYPNPFGEPHLSIDYEMSFAAPLVILETDYSNYACLYSCIDYNFGYHSDFSFIFSRSANLADKYVKKCEAAFKNINVDTTRFVKTVQGSSCPYDTQKTV
;
A
#
# COMPACT_ATOMS: atom_id res chain seq x y z
N ASP A 1 -3.83 23.30 -18.07
CA ASP A 1 -3.74 21.95 -17.49
C ASP A 1 -4.30 21.94 -16.08
N LYS A 2 -5.07 20.90 -15.71
CA LYS A 2 -5.67 20.76 -14.38
C LYS A 2 -4.70 19.99 -13.48
N ILE A 3 -4.54 20.45 -12.23
CA ILE A 3 -3.72 19.79 -11.22
C ILE A 3 -4.28 18.37 -10.97
N PRO A 4 -3.44 17.31 -10.92
CA PRO A 4 -3.90 15.96 -10.62
C PRO A 4 -4.58 15.87 -9.24
N ASP A 5 -5.55 14.98 -9.10
CA ASP A 5 -6.35 14.79 -7.88
C ASP A 5 -5.56 14.26 -6.66
N PHE A 6 -4.37 13.71 -6.89
CA PHE A 6 -3.46 13.28 -5.84
C PHE A 6 -2.53 14.39 -5.35
N VAL A 7 -2.52 15.58 -5.98
CA VAL A 7 -1.75 16.75 -5.52
C VAL A 7 -2.68 17.65 -4.70
N VAL A 8 -2.50 17.61 -3.38
CA VAL A 8 -3.43 18.20 -2.40
C VAL A 8 -2.77 19.42 -1.72
N PRO A 9 -3.51 20.53 -1.52
CA PRO A 9 -3.00 21.69 -0.79
C PRO A 9 -2.60 21.36 0.66
N GLY A 10 -1.55 22.03 1.16
CA GLY A 10 -1.08 21.88 2.53
C GLY A 10 -0.01 20.80 2.69
N LYS A 11 0.36 20.53 3.95
CA LYS A 11 1.39 19.54 4.29
C LYS A 11 0.79 18.14 4.48
N CYS A 12 1.65 17.13 4.38
CA CYS A 12 1.34 15.78 4.81
C CYS A 12 0.74 15.74 6.22
N ALA A 13 -0.31 14.93 6.40
CA ALA A 13 -0.98 14.78 7.67
C ALA A 13 -0.04 14.26 8.77
N SER A 14 -0.22 14.76 10.00
CA SER A 14 0.46 14.22 11.17
C SER A 14 -0.17 12.88 11.53
N VAL A 15 0.57 11.79 11.31
CA VAL A 15 0.20 10.44 11.71
C VAL A 15 0.95 10.09 12.99
N THR A 16 0.31 9.37 13.92
CA THR A 16 0.91 8.91 15.19
C THR A 16 1.94 7.78 14.98
N ARG A 17 2.95 8.02 14.14
CA ARG A 17 3.92 7.04 13.64
C ARG A 17 4.67 6.32 14.77
N ASN A 18 5.05 7.01 15.85
CA ASN A 18 5.71 6.38 17.00
C ASN A 18 4.87 5.27 17.65
N LYS A 19 3.58 5.52 17.86
CA LYS A 19 2.65 4.54 18.44
C LYS A 19 2.49 3.35 17.50
N LEU A 20 2.22 3.62 16.23
CA LEU A 20 2.06 2.59 15.19
C LEU A 20 3.33 1.73 15.05
N TRP A 21 4.50 2.35 15.08
CA TRP A 21 5.79 1.65 15.01
C TRP A 21 6.00 0.70 16.18
N ALA A 22 5.71 1.15 17.41
CA ALA A 22 5.82 0.33 18.62
C ALA A 22 4.85 -0.87 18.59
N GLU A 23 3.63 -0.68 18.10
CA GLU A 23 2.63 -1.75 17.96
C GLU A 23 3.00 -2.76 16.85
N GLN A 24 3.63 -2.30 15.76
CA GLN A 24 3.87 -3.13 14.57
C GLN A 24 5.20 -3.88 14.59
N THR A 25 6.24 -3.34 15.23
CA THR A 25 7.58 -3.94 15.26
C THR A 25 7.59 -5.38 15.81
N PRO A 26 6.94 -5.72 16.94
CA PRO A 26 6.92 -7.11 17.42
C PRO A 26 6.06 -8.04 16.54
N ASN A 27 5.22 -7.48 15.66
CA ASN A 27 4.23 -8.22 14.86
C ASN A 27 4.61 -8.34 13.37
N ARG A 28 5.86 -8.06 12.99
CA ARG A 28 6.33 -8.12 11.59
C ARG A 28 6.10 -9.47 10.93
N ASN A 29 6.34 -10.56 11.68
CA ASN A 29 6.07 -11.93 11.23
C ASN A 29 4.60 -12.15 10.86
N MET A 30 3.66 -11.56 11.62
CA MET A 30 2.22 -11.69 11.35
C MET A 30 1.79 -10.94 10.08
N TYR A 31 2.56 -9.93 9.66
CA TYR A 31 2.29 -9.16 8.45
C TYR A 31 2.75 -9.88 7.17
N ALA A 32 3.69 -10.81 7.27
CA ALA A 32 4.18 -11.59 6.13
C ALA A 32 3.07 -12.41 5.44
N GLY A 33 3.39 -13.02 4.30
CA GLY A 33 2.47 -13.76 3.46
C GLY A 33 1.80 -12.88 2.39
N VAL A 34 0.66 -13.36 1.88
CA VAL A 34 0.01 -12.79 0.70
C VAL A 34 -0.98 -11.68 1.09
N TRP A 35 -0.95 -10.59 0.34
CA TRP A 35 -1.91 -9.48 0.39
C TRP A 35 -2.38 -9.12 -1.02
N TYR A 36 -3.69 -9.02 -1.19
CA TYR A 36 -4.33 -8.53 -2.40
C TYR A 36 -4.64 -7.04 -2.24
N GLN A 37 -4.30 -6.22 -3.25
CA GLN A 37 -4.74 -4.82 -3.27
C GLN A 37 -6.24 -4.80 -3.58
N PHE A 38 -7.06 -4.42 -2.61
CA PHE A 38 -8.51 -4.32 -2.77
C PHE A 38 -8.90 -2.98 -3.41
N ALA A 39 -8.28 -1.88 -2.98
CA ALA A 39 -8.49 -0.56 -3.53
C ALA A 39 -7.26 0.34 -3.31
N LEU A 40 -7.14 1.37 -4.14
CA LEU A 40 -6.12 2.41 -4.01
C LEU A 40 -6.67 3.78 -4.43
N THR A 41 -6.05 4.86 -3.96
CA THR A 41 -6.21 6.19 -4.57
C THR A 41 -5.38 6.30 -5.85
N ASN A 42 -5.67 7.29 -6.71
CA ASN A 42 -4.93 7.50 -7.95
C ASN A 42 -3.41 7.49 -7.72
N ASN A 43 -2.69 6.62 -8.42
CA ASN A 43 -1.27 6.37 -8.21
C ASN A 43 -0.56 6.18 -9.55
N PRO A 44 0.23 7.18 -10.00
CA PRO A 44 0.93 7.12 -11.29
C PRO A 44 2.16 6.20 -11.29
N TYR A 45 2.55 5.64 -10.14
CA TYR A 45 3.75 4.82 -9.95
C TYR A 45 3.45 3.32 -9.88
N GLN A 46 2.18 2.95 -9.69
CA GLN A 46 1.73 1.57 -9.76
C GLN A 46 1.71 1.12 -11.23
N LEU A 47 2.45 0.06 -11.56
CA LEU A 47 2.53 -0.49 -12.92
C LEU A 47 1.60 -1.69 -13.13
N ILE A 48 1.10 -2.29 -12.05
CA ILE A 48 0.19 -3.42 -12.07
C ILE A 48 -1.24 -2.89 -11.87
N GLU A 49 -2.07 -3.01 -12.89
CA GLU A 49 -3.42 -2.44 -12.92
C GLU A 49 -4.45 -3.37 -12.24
N LYS A 50 -4.40 -4.66 -12.56
CA LYS A 50 -5.41 -5.64 -12.18
C LYS A 50 -4.78 -6.85 -11.50
N CYS A 51 -5.57 -7.56 -10.70
CA CYS A 51 -5.18 -8.80 -10.06
C CYS A 51 -3.90 -8.66 -9.23
N VAL A 52 -3.72 -7.49 -8.60
CA VAL A 52 -2.51 -7.13 -7.87
C VAL A 52 -2.41 -8.00 -6.63
N ARG A 53 -1.39 -8.86 -6.61
CA ARG A 53 -1.06 -9.79 -5.54
C ARG A 53 0.36 -9.50 -5.07
N ASN A 54 0.52 -9.20 -3.79
CA ASN A 54 1.80 -8.89 -3.17
C ASN A 54 2.13 -9.98 -2.15
N GLU A 55 3.27 -10.64 -2.31
CA GLU A 55 3.73 -11.69 -1.40
C GLU A 55 4.95 -11.21 -0.62
N TYR A 56 4.82 -11.17 0.70
CA TYR A 56 5.81 -10.64 1.62
C TYR A 56 6.51 -11.79 2.36
N SER A 57 7.84 -11.85 2.27
CA SER A 57 8.68 -12.73 3.09
C SER A 57 9.50 -11.90 4.05
N PHE A 58 9.40 -12.14 5.36
CA PHE A 58 10.16 -11.42 6.38
C PHE A 58 11.42 -12.20 6.76
N ASP A 59 12.58 -11.56 6.68
CA ASP A 59 13.88 -12.20 6.95
C ASP A 59 14.40 -11.97 8.38
N GLY A 60 13.65 -11.23 9.21
CA GLY A 60 14.06 -10.81 10.55
C GLY A 60 14.34 -9.31 10.65
N GLU A 61 14.62 -8.65 9.52
CA GLU A 61 14.96 -7.22 9.46
C GLU A 61 14.04 -6.46 8.50
N GLN A 62 13.78 -7.01 7.33
CA GLN A 62 13.00 -6.41 6.26
C GLN A 62 12.07 -7.43 5.60
N PHE A 63 11.17 -6.94 4.75
CA PHE A 63 10.40 -7.80 3.86
C PHE A 63 10.99 -7.78 2.45
N VAL A 64 11.16 -8.97 1.87
CA VAL A 64 11.27 -9.15 0.42
C VAL A 64 9.87 -9.31 -0.15
N ILE A 65 9.58 -8.59 -1.24
CA ILE A 65 8.24 -8.52 -1.82
C ILE A 65 8.30 -8.98 -3.27
N THR A 66 7.42 -9.92 -3.61
CA THR A 66 7.11 -10.28 -4.99
C THR A 66 5.70 -9.81 -5.31
N SER A 67 5.58 -8.84 -6.21
CA SER A 67 4.29 -8.27 -6.61
C SER A 67 3.97 -8.66 -8.03
N THR A 68 2.80 -9.27 -8.24
CA THR A 68 2.37 -9.80 -9.53
C THR A 68 0.97 -9.34 -9.87
N GLY A 69 0.66 -9.32 -11.17
CA GLY A 69 -0.66 -8.99 -11.67
C GLY A 69 -0.68 -8.81 -13.18
N ILE A 70 -1.66 -8.07 -13.66
CA ILE A 70 -1.81 -7.68 -15.07
C ILE A 70 -1.50 -6.19 -15.18
N ALA A 71 -0.55 -5.83 -16.04
CA ALA A 71 -0.17 -4.45 -16.33
C ALA A 71 -1.21 -3.75 -17.22
N TYR A 72 -1.06 -2.43 -17.40
CA TYR A 72 -1.97 -1.61 -18.20
C TYR A 72 -2.04 -1.99 -19.70
N ASP A 73 -1.01 -2.68 -20.21
CA ASP A 73 -0.97 -3.21 -21.57
C ASP A 73 -1.65 -4.60 -21.70
N GLY A 74 -2.15 -5.15 -20.59
CA GLY A 74 -2.80 -6.46 -20.53
C GLY A 74 -1.85 -7.64 -20.31
N ASN A 75 -0.54 -7.43 -20.23
CA ASN A 75 0.43 -8.50 -20.01
C ASN A 75 0.59 -8.84 -18.52
N LEU A 76 1.02 -10.08 -18.24
CA LEU A 76 1.45 -10.44 -16.89
C LEU A 76 2.74 -9.70 -16.53
N LEU A 77 2.77 -9.13 -15.32
CA LEU A 77 3.90 -8.40 -14.80
C LEU A 77 4.28 -8.91 -13.42
N LYS A 78 5.59 -9.02 -13.18
CA LYS A 78 6.20 -9.23 -11.88
C LYS A 78 7.12 -8.06 -11.55
N ARG A 79 7.08 -7.61 -10.31
CA ARG A 79 7.99 -6.62 -9.75
C ARG A 79 8.57 -7.13 -8.44
N ASN A 80 9.88 -6.98 -8.28
CA ASN A 80 10.54 -7.28 -7.02
C ASN A 80 10.67 -5.98 -6.21
N GLY A 81 10.39 -6.06 -4.92
CA GLY A 81 10.48 -4.95 -4.01
C GLY A 81 10.98 -5.35 -2.63
N LYS A 82 11.22 -4.34 -1.81
CA LYS A 82 11.63 -4.47 -0.42
C LYS A 82 10.86 -3.49 0.46
N LEU A 83 10.63 -3.87 1.71
CA LEU A 83 10.08 -2.99 2.73
C LEU A 83 10.93 -3.07 3.98
N TYR A 84 11.68 -2.01 4.25
CA TYR A 84 12.69 -1.95 5.31
C TYR A 84 12.47 -0.74 6.23
N PRO A 85 13.02 -0.72 7.46
CA PRO A 85 12.99 0.46 8.32
C PRO A 85 13.58 1.69 7.62
N ASN A 86 13.00 2.87 7.83
CA ASN A 86 13.56 4.08 7.25
C ASN A 86 15.05 4.26 7.63
N PRO A 87 15.95 4.53 6.65
CA PRO A 87 17.39 4.55 6.89
C PRO A 87 17.87 5.71 7.77
N PHE A 88 17.02 6.72 8.02
CA PHE A 88 17.32 7.85 8.91
C PHE A 88 16.74 7.67 10.31
N GLY A 89 16.18 6.48 10.62
CA GLY A 89 15.64 6.17 11.93
C GLY A 89 14.24 6.74 12.19
N GLU A 90 13.54 7.23 11.15
CA GLU A 90 12.16 7.66 11.30
C GLU A 90 11.23 6.45 11.57
N PRO A 91 10.16 6.62 12.37
CA PRO A 91 9.25 5.55 12.80
C PRO A 91 8.27 5.09 11.70
N HIS A 92 8.78 4.79 10.51
CA HIS A 92 8.02 4.22 9.39
C HIS A 92 8.92 3.35 8.51
N LEU A 93 8.30 2.65 7.56
CA LEU A 93 9.02 1.82 6.60
C LEU A 93 9.33 2.64 5.33
N SER A 94 10.28 2.15 4.54
CA SER A 94 10.53 2.56 3.17
C SER A 94 10.15 1.41 2.23
N ILE A 95 9.17 1.65 1.34
CA ILE A 95 8.83 0.73 0.26
C ILE A 95 9.69 1.06 -0.96
N ASP A 96 10.32 0.05 -1.52
CA ASP A 96 11.29 0.20 -2.60
C ASP A 96 11.07 -0.89 -3.65
N TYR A 97 11.12 -0.54 -4.93
CA TYR A 97 10.93 -1.46 -6.04
C TYR A 97 12.03 -1.29 -7.07
N GLU A 98 12.38 -2.37 -7.75
CA GLU A 98 13.32 -2.32 -8.87
C GLU A 98 12.87 -1.28 -9.91
N MET A 99 13.85 -0.47 -10.36
CA MET A 99 13.66 0.62 -11.32
C MET A 99 12.61 1.66 -10.90
N SER A 100 12.48 1.89 -9.58
CA SER A 100 11.59 2.88 -8.99
C SER A 100 12.34 3.74 -7.96
N PHE A 101 11.67 4.78 -7.46
CA PHE A 101 12.10 5.45 -6.23
C PHE A 101 11.50 4.76 -5.01
N ALA A 102 12.20 4.84 -3.88
CA ALA A 102 11.68 4.44 -2.58
C ALA A 102 10.79 5.53 -1.98
N ALA A 103 9.75 5.13 -1.25
CA ALA A 103 8.79 6.05 -0.62
C ALA A 103 8.50 5.66 0.83
N PRO A 104 8.12 6.61 1.70
CA PRO A 104 7.66 6.28 3.05
C PRO A 104 6.37 5.46 2.98
N LEU A 105 6.26 4.40 3.78
CA LEU A 105 5.04 3.62 3.93
C LEU A 105 4.68 3.45 5.42
N VAL A 106 3.48 3.87 5.76
CA VAL A 106 2.89 3.73 7.09
C VAL A 106 1.73 2.76 7.00
N ILE A 107 1.70 1.75 7.88
CA ILE A 107 0.51 0.93 8.10
C ILE A 107 -0.35 1.68 9.13
N LEU A 108 -1.47 2.27 8.71
CA LEU A 108 -2.35 3.05 9.59
C LEU A 108 -3.13 2.15 10.55
N GLU A 109 -3.66 1.04 10.04
CA GLU A 109 -4.41 0.05 10.81
C GLU A 109 -4.28 -1.31 10.11
N THR A 110 -4.14 -2.39 10.88
CA THR A 110 -4.19 -3.77 10.37
C THR A 110 -4.58 -4.72 11.49
N ASP A 111 -5.29 -5.78 11.14
CA ASP A 111 -5.53 -6.93 12.04
C ASP A 111 -4.69 -8.15 11.64
N TYR A 112 -3.75 -7.97 10.71
CA TYR A 112 -2.83 -8.97 10.15
C TYR A 112 -3.47 -10.14 9.39
N SER A 113 -4.74 -10.43 9.66
CA SER A 113 -5.44 -11.65 9.26
C SER A 113 -6.56 -11.40 8.25
N ASN A 114 -7.01 -10.15 8.06
CA ASN A 114 -8.05 -9.81 7.10
C ASN A 114 -7.71 -8.59 6.26
N TYR A 115 -7.21 -7.50 6.86
CA TYR A 115 -7.02 -6.22 6.18
C TYR A 115 -5.78 -5.44 6.65
N ALA A 116 -5.30 -4.54 5.80
CA ALA A 116 -4.34 -3.50 6.16
C ALA A 116 -4.64 -2.21 5.40
N CYS A 117 -4.52 -1.07 6.08
CA CYS A 117 -4.74 0.27 5.53
C CYS A 117 -3.37 0.96 5.44
N LEU A 118 -2.88 1.19 4.23
CA LEU A 118 -1.53 1.69 3.98
C LEU A 118 -1.58 3.12 3.49
N TYR A 119 -0.59 3.93 3.90
CA TYR A 119 -0.50 5.34 3.59
C TYR A 119 0.93 5.74 3.29
N SER A 120 1.12 6.49 2.20
CA SER A 120 2.37 7.14 1.82
C SER A 120 2.09 8.61 1.55
N CYS A 121 3.00 9.50 1.94
CA CYS A 121 2.86 10.93 1.68
C CYS A 121 4.21 11.60 1.48
N ILE A 122 4.28 12.56 0.56
CA ILE A 122 5.46 13.35 0.26
C ILE A 122 5.05 14.83 0.14
N ASP A 123 5.73 15.71 0.88
CA ASP A 123 5.57 17.15 0.78
C ASP A 123 6.32 17.73 -0.42
N TYR A 124 5.75 18.76 -1.04
CA TYR A 124 6.40 19.59 -2.05
C TYR A 124 6.85 20.94 -1.48
N ASN A 125 7.85 21.55 -2.11
CA ASN A 125 8.38 22.86 -1.72
C ASN A 125 7.47 24.06 -2.05
N PHE A 126 6.32 23.83 -2.70
CA PHE A 126 5.35 24.86 -3.09
C PHE A 126 4.04 24.80 -2.28
N GLY A 127 4.05 24.17 -1.10
CA GLY A 127 2.92 24.20 -0.15
C GLY A 127 1.79 23.20 -0.44
N TYR A 128 2.12 22.12 -1.16
CA TYR A 128 1.23 21.00 -1.47
C TYR A 128 1.92 19.70 -1.04
N HIS A 129 1.16 18.61 -1.00
CA HIS A 129 1.69 17.26 -0.87
C HIS A 129 1.03 16.33 -1.87
N SER A 130 1.61 15.15 -2.05
CA SER A 130 0.91 14.01 -2.64
C SER A 130 0.81 12.88 -1.64
N ASP A 131 -0.37 12.27 -1.56
CA ASP A 131 -0.59 11.07 -0.77
C ASP A 131 -1.11 9.91 -1.63
N PHE A 132 -0.74 8.69 -1.23
CA PHE A 132 -1.12 7.45 -1.88
C PHE A 132 -1.59 6.48 -0.80
N SER A 133 -2.85 6.06 -0.92
CA SER A 133 -3.51 5.23 0.08
C SER A 133 -3.96 3.91 -0.52
N PHE A 134 -3.88 2.84 0.25
CA PHE A 134 -4.20 1.49 -0.20
C PHE A 134 -4.99 0.74 0.86
N ILE A 135 -5.96 -0.05 0.41
CA ILE A 135 -6.66 -1.03 1.22
C ILE A 135 -6.20 -2.41 0.73
N PHE A 136 -5.55 -3.16 1.61
CA PHE A 136 -5.10 -4.53 1.35
C PHE A 136 -6.02 -5.53 2.06
N SER A 137 -6.15 -6.71 1.47
CA SER A 137 -6.92 -7.83 2.01
C SER A 137 -6.14 -9.14 1.95
N ARG A 138 -6.37 -10.05 2.90
CA ARG A 138 -5.87 -11.44 2.83
C ARG A 138 -6.59 -12.30 1.78
N SER A 139 -7.70 -11.82 1.22
CA SER A 139 -8.47 -12.50 0.18
C SER A 139 -8.80 -11.57 -0.99
N ALA A 140 -9.22 -12.14 -2.13
CA ALA A 140 -9.62 -11.36 -3.30
C ALA A 140 -10.82 -10.43 -3.02
N ASN A 141 -11.68 -10.79 -2.07
CA ASN A 141 -12.78 -9.96 -1.58
C ASN A 141 -12.47 -9.47 -0.15
N LEU A 142 -13.06 -8.35 0.24
CA LEU A 142 -12.97 -7.82 1.59
C LEU A 142 -14.37 -7.46 2.10
N ALA A 143 -14.72 -7.94 3.29
CA ALA A 143 -16.02 -7.64 3.90
C ALA A 143 -16.13 -6.14 4.26
N ASP A 144 -17.32 -5.56 4.07
CA ASP A 144 -17.59 -4.13 4.29
C ASP A 144 -17.16 -3.61 5.67
N LYS A 145 -17.26 -4.44 6.71
CA LYS A 145 -16.83 -4.06 8.07
C LYS A 145 -15.35 -3.68 8.12
N TYR A 146 -14.49 -4.31 7.31
CA TYR A 146 -13.06 -4.01 7.25
C TYR A 146 -12.77 -2.83 6.33
N VAL A 147 -13.53 -2.67 5.24
CA VAL A 147 -13.47 -1.47 4.38
C VAL A 147 -13.76 -0.22 5.22
N LYS A 148 -14.84 -0.25 6.03
CA LYS A 148 -15.23 0.86 6.92
C LYS A 148 -14.16 1.19 7.96
N LYS A 149 -13.37 0.22 8.42
CA LYS A 149 -12.24 0.46 9.33
C LYS A 149 -11.14 1.27 8.64
N CYS A 150 -10.75 0.87 7.43
CA CYS A 150 -9.80 1.67 6.65
C CYS A 150 -10.33 3.06 6.31
N GLU A 151 -11.59 3.18 5.89
CA GLU A 151 -12.19 4.49 5.63
C GLU A 151 -12.15 5.40 6.86
N ALA A 152 -12.43 4.86 8.06
CA ALA A 152 -12.34 5.61 9.31
C ALA A 152 -10.88 6.03 9.60
N ALA A 153 -9.92 5.12 9.42
CA ALA A 153 -8.49 5.41 9.63
C ALA A 153 -7.98 6.51 8.68
N PHE A 154 -8.36 6.48 7.40
CA PHE A 154 -8.02 7.51 6.41
C PHE A 154 -8.70 8.84 6.69
N LYS A 155 -10.00 8.85 7.03
CA LYS A 155 -10.72 10.08 7.42
C LYS A 155 -10.11 10.75 8.66
N ASN A 156 -9.62 9.96 9.62
CA ASN A 156 -8.98 10.49 10.83
C ASN A 156 -7.69 11.28 10.54
N ILE A 157 -7.07 11.06 9.37
CA ILE A 157 -5.90 11.82 8.91
C ILE A 157 -6.24 12.77 7.76
N ASN A 158 -7.53 13.08 7.55
CA ASN A 158 -8.06 13.95 6.50
C ASN A 158 -7.81 13.50 5.05
N VAL A 159 -7.58 12.22 4.82
CA VAL A 159 -7.57 11.66 3.46
C VAL A 159 -9.01 11.51 2.97
N ASP A 160 -9.32 12.10 1.82
CA ASP A 160 -10.62 11.95 1.17
C ASP A 160 -10.82 10.52 0.63
N THR A 161 -11.66 9.75 1.31
CA THR A 161 -11.94 8.36 0.96
C THR A 161 -12.74 8.19 -0.33
N THR A 162 -13.30 9.25 -0.91
CA THR A 162 -13.98 9.16 -2.21
C THR A 162 -13.01 8.95 -3.37
N ARG A 163 -11.71 9.21 -3.15
CA ARG A 163 -10.62 8.99 -4.11
C ARG A 163 -10.28 7.52 -4.34
N PHE A 164 -10.81 6.60 -3.53
CA PHE A 164 -10.51 5.17 -3.68
C PHE A 164 -11.22 4.56 -4.90
N VAL A 165 -10.45 3.82 -5.69
CA VAL A 165 -10.94 2.99 -6.80
C VAL A 165 -10.66 1.53 -6.49
N LYS A 166 -11.66 0.67 -6.67
CA LYS A 166 -11.51 -0.78 -6.49
C LYS A 166 -10.58 -1.35 -7.55
N THR A 167 -9.64 -2.18 -7.11
CA THR A 167 -8.79 -2.98 -8.00
C THR A 167 -9.54 -4.23 -8.42
N VAL A 168 -9.43 -4.62 -9.70
CA VAL A 168 -10.01 -5.88 -10.18
C VAL A 168 -9.32 -7.06 -9.47
N GLN A 169 -10.13 -7.92 -8.84
CA GLN A 169 -9.71 -9.13 -8.15
C GLN A 169 -10.77 -10.23 -8.38
N GLY A 170 -10.47 -11.48 -8.01
CA GLY A 170 -11.44 -12.58 -8.00
C GLY A 170 -11.22 -13.62 -9.09
N SER A 171 -12.29 -14.30 -9.51
CA SER A 171 -12.21 -15.49 -10.37
C SER A 171 -11.69 -15.22 -11.78
N SER A 172 -11.71 -13.97 -12.25
CA SER A 172 -11.14 -13.58 -13.54
C SER A 172 -9.61 -13.45 -13.51
N CYS A 173 -8.98 -13.55 -12.34
CA CYS A 173 -7.56 -13.34 -12.16
C CYS A 173 -6.75 -14.64 -12.25
N PRO A 174 -5.65 -14.68 -13.04
CA PRO A 174 -4.83 -15.87 -13.22
C PRO A 174 -3.81 -16.05 -12.07
N TYR A 175 -4.27 -16.13 -10.82
CA TYR A 175 -3.37 -16.15 -9.65
C TYR A 175 -2.40 -17.32 -9.64
N ASP A 176 -2.81 -18.50 -10.14
CA ASP A 176 -1.91 -19.65 -10.17
C ASP A 176 -0.78 -19.47 -11.19
N THR A 177 -1.06 -18.83 -12.33
CA THR A 177 0.00 -18.42 -13.27
C THR A 177 0.91 -17.37 -12.66
N GLN A 178 0.34 -16.38 -11.96
CA GLN A 178 1.10 -15.31 -11.31
C GLN A 178 2.09 -15.81 -10.25
N LYS A 179 1.79 -16.90 -9.55
CA LYS A 179 2.70 -17.51 -8.55
C LYS A 179 3.96 -18.12 -9.19
N THR A 180 3.92 -18.41 -10.49
CA THR A 180 5.00 -19.10 -11.22
C THR A 180 5.93 -18.18 -11.99
N VAL A 181 5.60 -16.88 -12.07
CA VAL A 181 6.44 -15.83 -12.67
C VAL A 181 7.52 -15.41 -11.69
#